data_AF-A0A0B4CRG9-F1
#
_entry.id   AF-A0A0B4CRG9-F1
#
_cell.length_a   1.000
_cell.length_b   1.000
_cell.length_c   1.000
_cell.angle_alpha   90.00
_cell.angle_beta   90.00
_cell.angle_gamma   90.00
#
_symmetry.space_group_name_H-M   'P 1'
#
loop_
_entity.id
_entity.type
_entity.pdbx_description
1 polymer ?
#
loop_
_entity_poly.entity_id
_entity_poly.type
_entity_poly.pdbx_seq_one_letter_code
_entity_poly.pdbx_strand_id
1 'polypeptide(L)'
;MGFVPTYASSCSTLTFPTKCKKCTAPTFFFSCSCGSAVLFDELGGYWPVHDCERAETEAGLKRARHIIEDGRDAASGSHRPFEGLHDLIDVDGLPDGERRQVEVITGKVKAPATLRPEHAIKPMDPTADGEEHFFIGLMTERESGTARIKRLYAEVGGLGLKMLGLPAQSQAVQITMVDAGGEPNESYTAIADRGRLEGGAQPGKLVGVSLVGRVASGYRFWLVTDLQVL
;
A
#
# COMPACT_ATOMS: atom_id res chain seq x y z
N MET A 1 20.70 28.57 23.78
CA MET A 1 21.65 27.88 22.88
C MET A 1 21.78 26.45 23.37
N GLY A 2 21.24 25.48 22.63
CA GLY A 2 21.37 24.06 22.96
C GLY A 2 22.79 23.56 22.69
N PHE A 3 23.26 22.60 23.49
CA PHE A 3 24.56 21.98 23.31
C PHE A 3 24.58 21.19 22.00
N VAL A 4 25.50 21.55 21.10
CA VAL A 4 25.73 20.82 19.85
C VAL A 4 26.80 19.76 20.12
N PRO A 5 26.49 18.46 20.03
CA PRO A 5 27.52 17.44 20.17
C PRO A 5 28.55 17.60 19.03
N THR A 6 29.78 17.91 19.39
CA THR A 6 30.92 18.01 18.47
C THR A 6 31.80 16.78 18.62
N TYR A 7 32.33 16.28 17.51
CA TYR A 7 33.19 15.08 17.50
C TYR A 7 34.54 15.30 18.21
N ALA A 8 35.07 16.52 18.16
CA ALA A 8 36.33 16.91 18.80
C ALA A 8 36.30 18.40 19.17
N SER A 9 37.16 18.83 20.10
CA SER A 9 37.28 20.23 20.54
C SER A 9 37.70 21.20 19.43
N SER A 10 38.25 20.69 18.32
CA SER A 10 38.62 21.46 17.13
C SER A 10 37.51 21.56 16.07
N CYS A 11 36.33 20.97 16.32
CA CYS A 11 35.23 20.96 15.36
C CYS A 11 34.44 22.27 15.46
N SER A 12 34.44 23.06 14.38
CA SER A 12 33.57 24.23 14.27
C SER A 12 32.25 23.84 13.61
N THR A 13 31.16 24.40 14.11
CA THR A 13 29.81 24.13 13.62
C THR A 13 29.15 25.40 13.13
N LEU A 14 28.35 25.28 12.07
CA LEU A 14 27.58 26.36 11.48
C LEU A 14 26.14 25.90 11.30
N THR A 15 25.20 26.69 11.83
CA THR A 15 23.77 26.45 11.68
C THR A 15 23.07 27.71 11.22
N PHE A 16 22.24 27.64 10.18
CA PHE A 16 21.46 28.77 9.70
C PHE A 16 20.11 28.33 9.10
N PRO A 17 19.07 29.19 9.17
CA PRO A 17 17.79 28.91 8.53
C PRO A 17 17.95 28.90 7.00
N THR A 18 17.29 27.96 6.33
CA THR A 18 17.29 27.80 4.88
C THR A 18 15.93 27.27 4.40
N LYS A 19 15.81 26.94 3.10
CA LYS A 19 14.67 26.24 2.53
C LYS A 19 15.12 24.93 1.91
N CYS A 20 14.32 23.88 2.07
CA CYS A 20 14.59 22.62 1.39
C CYS A 20 14.50 22.82 -0.13
N LYS A 21 15.49 22.31 -0.88
CA LYS A 21 15.51 22.45 -2.35
C LYS A 21 14.42 21.66 -3.06
N LYS A 22 13.86 20.63 -2.42
CA LYS A 22 12.79 19.78 -2.98
C LYS A 22 11.42 20.37 -2.66
N CYS A 23 11.04 20.39 -1.39
CA CYS A 23 9.69 20.77 -0.97
C CYS A 23 9.53 22.27 -0.64
N THR A 24 10.60 23.07 -0.68
CA THR A 24 10.63 24.51 -0.32
C THR A 24 10.28 24.86 1.13
N ALA A 25 10.06 23.85 1.99
CA ALA A 25 9.75 24.04 3.40
C ALA A 25 10.87 24.78 4.15
N PRO A 26 10.53 25.65 5.12
CA PRO A 26 11.52 26.26 5.99
C PRO A 26 12.23 25.16 6.80
N THR A 27 13.55 25.16 6.74
CA THR A 27 14.41 24.17 7.41
C THR A 27 15.61 24.88 8.00
N PHE A 28 16.44 24.14 8.74
CA PHE A 28 17.72 24.60 9.22
C PHE A 28 18.81 23.71 8.66
N PHE A 29 19.86 24.32 8.14
CA PHE A 29 21.05 23.62 7.68
C PHE A 29 22.09 23.64 8.77
N PHE A 30 22.60 22.46 9.12
CA PHE A 30 23.75 22.27 9.97
C PHE A 30 24.91 21.71 9.18
N SER A 31 26.09 22.25 9.43
CA SER A 31 27.35 21.71 8.92
C SER A 31 28.45 21.79 9.98
N CYS A 32 29.41 20.88 9.91
CA CYS A 32 30.61 20.91 10.73
C CYS A 32 31.89 20.86 9.89
N SER A 33 33.00 21.38 10.43
CA SER A 33 34.31 21.35 9.76
C SER A 33 34.85 19.94 9.50
N CYS A 34 34.29 18.92 10.15
CA CYS A 34 34.60 17.51 9.90
C CYS A 34 33.86 16.93 8.68
N GLY A 35 33.02 17.71 7.99
CA GLY A 35 32.36 17.33 6.74
C GLY A 35 30.95 16.75 6.89
N SER A 36 30.40 16.66 8.10
CA SER A 36 29.01 16.25 8.30
C SER A 36 28.05 17.42 8.02
N ALA A 37 26.95 17.15 7.32
CA ALA A 37 25.89 18.12 7.08
C ALA A 37 24.51 17.47 7.16
N VAL A 38 23.54 18.15 7.77
CA VAL A 38 22.17 17.65 7.98
C VAL A 38 21.17 18.81 7.82
N LEU A 39 20.01 18.51 7.25
CA LEU A 39 18.83 19.38 7.24
C LEU A 39 17.82 18.89 8.28
N PHE A 40 17.27 19.80 9.06
CA PHE A 40 16.24 19.49 10.06
C PHE A 40 15.13 20.55 10.08
N ASP A 41 13.96 20.15 10.57
CA ASP A 41 12.76 20.99 10.59
C ASP A 41 12.87 22.10 11.64
N GLU A 42 13.42 21.79 12.82
CA GLU A 42 13.41 22.69 13.97
C GLU A 42 14.72 22.64 14.77
N LEU A 43 15.12 23.78 15.35
CA LEU A 43 16.20 23.89 16.34
C LEU A 43 15.69 23.45 17.73
N GLY A 44 15.28 22.19 17.84
CA GLY A 44 14.75 21.56 19.05
C GLY A 44 15.72 20.56 19.68
N GLY A 45 15.19 19.68 20.56
CA GLY A 45 15.94 18.62 21.25
C GLY A 45 16.61 17.62 20.30
N TYR A 46 16.02 16.46 20.07
CA TYR A 46 16.47 15.58 18.99
C TYR A 46 16.21 16.30 17.66
N TRP A 47 17.25 16.74 16.95
CA TRP A 47 17.10 17.46 15.69
C TRP A 47 16.28 16.62 14.70
N PRO A 48 15.00 16.97 14.46
CA PRO A 48 14.14 16.15 13.63
C PRO A 48 14.62 16.26 12.20
N VAL A 49 15.17 15.18 11.66
CA VAL A 49 15.66 15.14 10.28
C VAL A 49 14.51 15.53 9.35
N HIS A 50 14.79 16.45 8.44
CA HIS A 50 13.80 16.95 7.51
C HIS A 50 13.33 15.84 6.56
N ASP A 51 12.03 15.54 6.60
CA ASP A 51 11.37 14.59 5.71
C ASP A 51 10.58 15.35 4.64
N CYS A 52 11.05 15.27 3.39
CA CYS A 52 10.42 15.96 2.27
C CYS A 52 9.01 15.43 1.98
N GLU A 53 8.79 14.12 2.07
CA GLU A 53 7.51 13.49 1.73
C GLU A 53 6.45 13.87 2.75
N ARG A 54 6.82 13.85 4.03
CA ARG A 54 5.94 14.33 5.10
C ARG A 54 5.61 15.82 4.95
N ALA A 55 6.61 16.65 4.66
CA ALA A 55 6.40 18.09 4.48
C ALA A 55 5.49 18.40 3.28
N GLU A 56 5.63 17.68 2.17
CA GLU A 56 4.76 17.83 1.00
C GLU A 56 3.33 17.37 1.28
N THR A 57 3.19 16.27 2.01
CA THR A 57 1.89 15.72 2.44
C THR A 57 1.17 16.70 3.37
N GLU A 58 1.85 17.22 4.39
CA GLU A 58 1.29 18.22 5.30
C GLU A 58 0.93 19.52 4.59
N ALA A 59 1.78 20.00 3.69
CA ALA A 59 1.48 21.18 2.89
C ALA A 59 0.28 20.94 1.95
N GLY A 60 0.17 19.75 1.37
CA GLY A 60 -0.98 19.31 0.57
C GLY A 60 -2.26 19.29 1.38
N LEU A 61 -2.25 18.67 2.56
CA LEU A 61 -3.36 18.64 3.50
C LEU A 61 -3.76 20.05 3.94
N LYS A 62 -2.81 20.92 4.27
CA LYS A 62 -3.09 22.31 4.66
C LYS A 62 -3.72 23.11 3.53
N ARG A 63 -3.29 22.89 2.28
CA ARG A 63 -3.93 23.47 1.09
C ARG A 63 -5.34 22.92 0.88
N ALA A 64 -5.53 21.60 1.01
CA ALA A 64 -6.84 20.97 0.83
C ALA A 64 -7.80 21.21 2.00
N ARG A 65 -7.30 21.62 3.18
CA ARG A 65 -8.08 21.73 4.41
C ARG A 65 -9.30 22.64 4.26
N HIS A 66 -9.15 23.81 3.65
CA HIS A 66 -10.28 24.72 3.44
C HIS A 66 -11.31 24.12 2.49
N ILE A 67 -10.88 23.45 1.40
CA ILE A 67 -11.77 22.75 0.46
C ILE A 67 -12.56 21.65 1.17
N ILE A 68 -11.89 20.91 2.05
CA ILE A 68 -12.51 19.85 2.86
C ILE A 68 -13.52 20.46 3.84
N GLU A 69 -13.13 21.52 4.56
CA GLU A 69 -13.97 22.20 5.55
C GLU A 69 -15.19 22.90 4.92
N ASP A 70 -15.02 23.52 3.75
CA ASP A 70 -16.08 24.21 2.99
C ASP A 70 -17.06 23.22 2.34
N GLY A 71 -16.61 22.00 2.00
CA GLY A 71 -17.46 20.91 1.50
C GLY A 71 -18.27 20.19 2.58
N ARG A 72 -18.24 20.66 3.82
CA ARG A 72 -18.96 20.07 4.95
C ARG A 72 -20.37 20.66 5.04
N ASP A 73 -21.39 19.82 4.92
CA ASP A 73 -22.77 20.24 5.11
C ASP A 73 -23.00 20.63 6.58
N ALA A 74 -23.34 21.89 6.82
CA ALA A 74 -23.49 22.46 8.16
C ALA A 74 -24.63 21.80 8.97
N ALA A 75 -25.62 21.20 8.31
CA ALA A 75 -26.75 20.56 8.98
C ALA A 75 -26.46 19.11 9.42
N SER A 76 -25.66 18.36 8.65
CA SER A 76 -25.40 16.93 8.89
C SER A 76 -24.02 16.64 9.45
N GLY A 77 -23.07 17.58 9.34
CA GLY A 77 -21.66 17.39 9.68
C GLY A 77 -20.92 16.40 8.77
N SER A 78 -21.60 15.86 7.75
CA SER A 78 -21.02 14.97 6.74
C SER A 78 -20.44 15.77 5.58
N HIS A 79 -19.24 15.39 5.14
CA HIS A 79 -18.65 15.93 3.92
C HIS A 79 -19.44 15.39 2.72
N ARG A 80 -19.96 16.26 1.86
CA ARG A 80 -20.48 15.84 0.54
C ARG A 80 -19.28 15.85 -0.40
N PRO A 81 -18.69 14.68 -0.73
CA PRO A 81 -17.44 14.68 -1.42
C PRO A 81 -17.74 14.93 -2.91
N PHE A 82 -17.27 16.07 -3.41
CA PHE A 82 -16.98 16.34 -4.83
C PHE A 82 -18.11 16.75 -5.79
N GLU A 83 -19.38 16.86 -5.40
CA GLU A 83 -20.43 17.31 -6.34
C GLU A 83 -20.24 18.76 -6.83
N GLY A 84 -19.60 19.64 -6.04
CA GLY A 84 -19.33 21.04 -6.41
C GLY A 84 -17.91 21.33 -6.90
N LEU A 85 -17.04 20.32 -7.01
CA LEU A 85 -15.64 20.57 -7.40
C LEU A 85 -15.51 20.94 -8.88
N HIS A 86 -16.49 20.56 -9.70
CA HIS A 86 -16.54 20.87 -11.12
C HIS A 86 -16.59 22.38 -11.40
N ASP A 87 -17.20 23.17 -10.51
CA ASP A 87 -17.38 24.62 -10.69
C ASP A 87 -16.17 25.43 -10.19
N LEU A 88 -15.25 24.81 -9.44
CA LEU A 88 -14.06 25.44 -8.84
C LEU A 88 -12.80 25.28 -9.69
N ILE A 89 -12.81 24.39 -10.68
CA ILE A 89 -11.72 24.23 -11.63
C ILE A 89 -11.99 25.17 -12.80
N ASP A 90 -11.42 26.37 -12.76
CA ASP A 90 -11.39 27.27 -13.91
C ASP A 90 -10.44 26.70 -14.98
N VAL A 91 -10.98 25.83 -15.83
CA VAL A 91 -10.25 25.17 -16.92
C VAL A 91 -9.81 26.19 -17.98
N ASP A 92 -10.45 27.35 -18.03
CA ASP A 92 -10.16 28.40 -19.00
C ASP A 92 -8.89 29.20 -18.67
N GLY A 93 -8.35 29.08 -17.44
CA GLY A 93 -7.08 29.71 -17.04
C GLY A 93 -5.81 28.89 -17.33
N LEU A 94 -5.94 27.61 -17.75
CA LEU A 94 -4.80 26.73 -17.94
C LEU A 94 -4.11 26.95 -19.30
N PRO A 95 -2.76 26.90 -19.37
CA PRO A 95 -2.03 26.97 -20.63
C PRO A 95 -2.44 25.81 -21.55
N ASP A 96 -2.55 26.05 -22.86
CA ASP A 96 -3.13 25.13 -23.86
C ASP A 96 -2.56 23.70 -23.85
N GLY A 97 -1.36 23.49 -23.30
CA GLY A 97 -0.77 22.17 -23.12
C GLY A 97 -1.48 21.28 -22.08
N GLU A 98 -2.12 21.86 -21.07
CA GLU A 98 -2.78 21.13 -19.97
C GLU A 98 -4.29 20.97 -20.17
N ARG A 99 -4.92 21.83 -20.99
CA ARG A 99 -6.35 21.73 -21.36
C ARG A 99 -6.72 20.39 -21.99
N ARG A 100 -5.77 19.72 -22.65
CA ARG A 100 -5.98 18.43 -23.34
C ARG A 100 -6.22 17.24 -22.41
N GLN A 101 -6.02 17.36 -21.09
CA GLN A 101 -6.25 16.26 -20.14
C GLN A 101 -7.59 16.36 -19.40
N VAL A 102 -8.32 17.48 -19.51
CA VAL A 102 -9.54 17.73 -18.72
C VAL A 102 -10.83 17.40 -19.48
N GLU A 103 -10.77 17.29 -20.80
CA GLU A 103 -11.87 16.68 -21.54
C GLU A 103 -11.90 15.16 -21.29
N VAL A 104 -12.99 14.70 -20.68
CA VAL A 104 -13.50 13.31 -20.58
C VAL A 104 -13.57 12.78 -19.15
N ILE A 105 -14.52 13.27 -18.36
CA ILE A 105 -15.24 12.47 -17.35
C ILE A 105 -16.74 12.82 -17.36
N THR A 106 -17.36 12.94 -18.53
CA THR A 106 -18.84 13.03 -18.64
C THR A 106 -19.43 12.09 -19.69
N GLY A 107 -18.60 11.40 -20.47
CA GLY A 107 -19.02 10.29 -21.32
C GLY A 107 -18.92 8.96 -20.59
N LYS A 108 -19.86 8.04 -20.84
CA LYS A 108 -19.78 6.62 -20.45
C LYS A 108 -18.33 6.15 -20.56
N VAL A 109 -17.73 5.80 -19.43
CA VAL A 109 -16.34 5.34 -19.36
C VAL A 109 -16.19 4.15 -20.31
N LYS A 110 -15.59 4.38 -21.48
CA LYS A 110 -14.94 3.30 -22.21
C LYS A 110 -13.84 2.81 -21.28
N ALA A 111 -13.82 1.51 -21.02
CA ALA A 111 -12.84 0.85 -20.18
C ALA A 111 -11.44 1.48 -20.38
N PRO A 112 -10.71 1.77 -19.30
CA PRO A 112 -9.49 2.56 -19.36
C PRO A 112 -8.55 2.00 -20.41
N ALA A 113 -8.06 2.88 -21.28
CA ALA A 113 -7.01 2.57 -22.23
C ALA A 113 -5.79 2.11 -21.44
N THR A 114 -5.49 0.80 -21.53
CA THR A 114 -4.27 0.12 -21.06
C THR A 114 -3.76 0.61 -19.70
N LEU A 115 -4.14 -0.09 -18.63
CA LEU A 115 -3.39 -0.10 -17.36
C LEU A 115 -1.90 -0.06 -17.68
N ARG A 116 -1.17 0.93 -17.15
CA ARG A 116 0.27 0.98 -17.33
C ARG A 116 0.85 -0.36 -16.81
N PRO A 117 1.70 -1.04 -17.59
CA PRO A 117 2.16 -2.40 -17.24
C PRO A 117 2.88 -2.44 -15.89
N GLU A 118 3.45 -1.32 -15.41
CA GLU A 118 4.03 -1.21 -14.06
C GLU A 118 3.05 -1.43 -12.89
N HIS A 119 1.73 -1.30 -13.11
CA HIS A 119 0.71 -1.58 -12.09
C HIS A 119 -0.07 -2.87 -12.37
N ALA A 120 0.37 -3.68 -13.34
CA ALA A 120 -0.28 -4.94 -13.63
C ALA A 120 0.04 -5.95 -12.52
N ILE A 121 -0.97 -6.25 -11.70
CA ILE A 121 -0.88 -7.33 -10.72
C ILE A 121 -0.88 -8.65 -11.48
N LYS A 122 0.20 -9.43 -11.37
CA LYS A 122 0.34 -10.71 -12.05
C LYS A 122 -0.20 -11.83 -11.18
N PRO A 123 -1.25 -12.57 -11.60
CA PRO A 123 -1.72 -13.74 -10.86
C PRO A 123 -0.71 -14.89 -10.97
N MET A 124 -0.42 -15.50 -9.82
CA MET A 124 0.55 -16.58 -9.68
C MET A 124 -0.15 -17.86 -9.24
N ASP A 125 -0.13 -18.88 -10.09
CA ASP A 125 -0.51 -20.25 -9.77
C ASP A 125 0.74 -21.10 -9.53
N PRO A 126 0.68 -22.15 -8.70
CA PRO A 126 1.83 -23.03 -8.50
C PRO A 126 2.16 -23.77 -9.79
N THR A 127 3.46 -23.91 -10.05
CA THR A 127 4.00 -24.58 -11.23
C THR A 127 4.19 -26.07 -10.99
N ALA A 128 4.51 -26.47 -9.77
CA ALA A 128 4.75 -27.85 -9.37
C ALA A 128 4.04 -28.22 -8.05
N ASP A 129 3.79 -29.52 -7.87
CA ASP A 129 3.32 -30.04 -6.58
C ASP A 129 4.46 -30.00 -5.57
N GLY A 130 4.18 -29.50 -4.36
CA GLY A 130 5.18 -29.32 -3.31
C GLY A 130 6.04 -28.07 -3.45
N GLU A 131 5.77 -27.18 -4.41
CA GLU A 131 6.45 -25.90 -4.54
C GLU A 131 6.24 -25.05 -3.28
N GLU A 132 7.30 -24.66 -2.58
CA GLU A 132 7.21 -23.82 -1.39
C GLU A 132 7.47 -22.36 -1.73
N HIS A 133 6.67 -21.46 -1.16
CA HIS A 133 6.81 -20.03 -1.37
C HIS A 133 6.53 -19.26 -0.09
N PHE A 134 7.38 -18.29 0.24
CA PHE A 134 7.23 -17.42 1.41
C PHE A 134 7.41 -15.97 1.01
N PHE A 135 6.50 -15.12 1.47
CA PHE A 135 6.59 -13.67 1.24
C PHE A 135 5.80 -12.89 2.30
N ILE A 136 6.02 -11.57 2.32
CA ILE A 136 5.23 -10.63 3.11
C ILE A 136 4.33 -9.88 2.13
N GLY A 137 3.02 -9.93 2.35
CA GLY A 137 2.04 -9.36 1.43
C GLY A 137 0.84 -8.73 2.12
N LEU A 138 0.10 -7.95 1.34
CA LEU A 138 -1.18 -7.39 1.76
C LEU A 138 -2.29 -8.40 1.48
N MET A 139 -3.07 -8.78 2.49
CA MET A 139 -4.29 -9.55 2.28
C MET A 139 -5.34 -8.64 1.65
N THR A 140 -5.82 -8.96 0.45
CA THR A 140 -6.82 -8.16 -0.27
C THR A 140 -8.21 -8.74 -0.16
N GLU A 141 -8.34 -10.06 -0.10
CA GLU A 141 -9.63 -10.76 -0.07
C GLU A 141 -9.62 -11.92 0.91
N ARG A 142 -10.80 -12.21 1.48
CA ARG A 142 -11.04 -13.35 2.36
C ARG A 142 -12.49 -13.81 2.20
N GLU A 143 -12.68 -15.00 1.63
CA GLU A 143 -14.01 -15.53 1.31
C GLU A 143 -14.16 -16.99 1.73
N SER A 144 -15.34 -17.35 2.27
CA SER A 144 -15.69 -18.74 2.59
C SER A 144 -16.74 -19.25 1.59
N GLY A 145 -16.74 -20.56 1.30
CA GLY A 145 -17.79 -21.18 0.49
C GLY A 145 -17.81 -20.76 -0.99
N THR A 146 -16.67 -20.30 -1.51
CA THR A 146 -16.52 -19.89 -2.92
C THR A 146 -16.80 -21.06 -3.88
N ALA A 147 -17.15 -20.73 -5.12
CA ALA A 147 -17.33 -21.75 -6.17
C ALA A 147 -16.05 -22.57 -6.39
N ARG A 148 -14.86 -21.93 -6.26
CA ARG A 148 -13.55 -22.60 -6.34
C ARG A 148 -13.40 -23.67 -5.25
N ILE A 149 -13.71 -23.33 -3.99
CA ILE A 149 -13.68 -24.30 -2.88
C ILE A 149 -14.66 -25.44 -3.15
N LYS A 150 -15.93 -25.13 -3.49
CA LYS A 150 -16.94 -26.16 -3.73
C LYS A 150 -16.51 -27.15 -4.82
N ARG A 151 -15.95 -26.63 -5.92
CA ARG A 151 -15.47 -27.43 -7.05
C ARG A 151 -14.25 -28.29 -6.69
N LEU A 152 -13.24 -27.69 -6.04
CA LEU A 152 -12.05 -28.42 -5.59
C LEU A 152 -12.42 -29.62 -4.70
N TYR A 153 -13.32 -29.41 -3.74
CA TYR A 153 -13.71 -30.46 -2.80
C TYR A 153 -14.59 -31.55 -3.44
N ALA A 154 -15.41 -31.19 -4.44
CA ALA A 154 -16.20 -32.17 -5.19
C ALA A 154 -15.32 -33.09 -6.05
N GLU A 155 -14.22 -32.59 -6.62
CA GLU A 155 -13.42 -33.32 -7.60
C GLU A 155 -12.26 -34.12 -6.97
N VAL A 156 -11.71 -33.69 -5.83
CA VAL A 156 -10.58 -34.36 -5.16
C VAL A 156 -11.02 -35.60 -4.35
N GLY A 157 -12.26 -35.62 -3.85
CA GLY A 157 -12.78 -36.70 -3.00
C GLY A 157 -12.12 -36.79 -1.61
N GLY A 158 -12.71 -37.57 -0.70
CA GLY A 158 -12.32 -37.58 0.72
C GLY A 158 -10.86 -37.99 1.01
N LEU A 159 -10.33 -38.98 0.28
CA LEU A 159 -8.93 -39.42 0.44
C LEU A 159 -7.95 -38.36 -0.10
N GLY A 160 -8.25 -37.78 -1.26
CA GLY A 160 -7.41 -36.75 -1.87
C GLY A 160 -7.31 -35.50 -1.00
N LEU A 161 -8.40 -35.10 -0.33
CA LEU A 161 -8.38 -33.95 0.58
C LEU A 161 -7.35 -34.13 1.70
N LYS A 162 -7.29 -35.34 2.28
CA LYS A 162 -6.31 -35.68 3.32
C LYS A 162 -4.89 -35.71 2.77
N MET A 163 -4.69 -36.31 1.59
CA MET A 163 -3.37 -36.37 0.96
C MET A 163 -2.81 -35.00 0.60
N LEU A 164 -3.68 -34.06 0.19
CA LEU A 164 -3.29 -32.70 -0.17
C LEU A 164 -3.15 -31.77 1.05
N GLY A 165 -3.54 -32.22 2.25
CA GLY A 165 -3.50 -31.41 3.47
C GLY A 165 -4.58 -30.32 3.51
N LEU A 166 -5.67 -30.48 2.75
CA LEU A 166 -6.76 -29.53 2.73
C LEU A 166 -7.55 -29.57 4.05
N PRO A 167 -7.99 -28.41 4.57
CA PRO A 167 -8.84 -28.38 5.76
C PRO A 167 -10.22 -29.00 5.48
N ALA A 168 -11.04 -29.20 6.52
CA ALA A 168 -12.43 -29.56 6.29
C ALA A 168 -13.12 -28.48 5.44
N GLN A 169 -14.05 -28.85 4.55
CA GLN A 169 -14.69 -27.87 3.65
C GLN A 169 -15.37 -26.72 4.40
N SER A 170 -15.93 -27.00 5.58
CA SER A 170 -16.54 -26.00 6.47
C SER A 170 -15.54 -25.01 7.06
N GLN A 171 -14.25 -25.37 7.11
CA GLN A 171 -13.13 -24.57 7.60
C GLN A 171 -12.28 -23.99 6.47
N ALA A 172 -12.53 -24.36 5.21
CA ALA A 172 -11.79 -23.83 4.07
C ALA A 172 -12.16 -22.37 3.80
N VAL A 173 -11.14 -21.52 3.71
CA VAL A 173 -11.26 -20.10 3.36
C VAL A 173 -10.33 -19.82 2.19
N GLN A 174 -10.84 -19.13 1.18
CA GLN A 174 -10.03 -18.60 0.08
C GLN A 174 -9.51 -17.23 0.50
N ILE A 175 -8.20 -17.02 0.39
CA ILE A 175 -7.58 -15.73 0.62
C ILE A 175 -6.81 -15.30 -0.63
N THR A 176 -6.81 -14.01 -0.92
CA THR A 176 -5.97 -13.41 -1.96
C THR A 176 -5.00 -12.44 -1.29
N MET A 177 -3.73 -12.55 -1.66
CA MET A 177 -2.65 -11.73 -1.12
C MET A 177 -1.83 -11.15 -2.28
N VAL A 178 -1.33 -9.94 -2.11
CA VAL A 178 -0.43 -9.29 -3.06
C VAL A 178 0.94 -9.15 -2.39
N ASP A 179 1.98 -9.67 -3.02
CA ASP A 179 3.35 -9.55 -2.55
C ASP A 179 3.77 -8.06 -2.52
N ALA A 180 4.32 -7.62 -1.39
CA ALA A 180 4.79 -6.26 -1.19
C ALA A 180 6.29 -6.10 -1.44
N GLY A 181 7.01 -7.19 -1.73
CA GLY A 181 8.47 -7.21 -1.82
C GLY A 181 9.07 -6.85 -3.19
N GLY A 182 8.31 -6.91 -4.28
CA GLY A 182 8.85 -6.76 -5.63
C GLY A 182 7.88 -6.19 -6.67
N GLU A 183 8.45 -5.57 -7.70
CA GLU A 183 7.74 -5.18 -8.93
C GLU A 183 8.03 -6.20 -10.05
N PRO A 184 7.02 -6.64 -10.84
CA PRO A 184 5.60 -6.31 -10.71
C PRO A 184 4.96 -6.95 -9.47
N ASN A 185 3.90 -6.34 -8.96
CA ASN A 185 3.13 -6.90 -7.85
C ASN A 185 2.56 -8.28 -8.25
N GLU A 186 2.90 -9.31 -7.50
CA GLU A 186 2.41 -10.67 -7.73
C GLU A 186 1.23 -10.97 -6.79
N SER A 187 0.14 -11.54 -7.32
CA SER A 187 -1.00 -11.94 -6.49
C SER A 187 -1.12 -13.45 -6.38
N TYR A 188 -1.34 -13.92 -5.15
CA TYR A 188 -1.46 -15.31 -4.78
C TYR A 188 -2.84 -15.58 -4.19
N THR A 189 -3.63 -16.43 -4.83
CA THR A 189 -4.89 -16.93 -4.28
C THR A 189 -4.67 -18.32 -3.68
N ALA A 190 -4.91 -18.45 -2.38
CA ALA A 190 -4.64 -19.66 -1.61
C ALA A 190 -5.87 -20.15 -0.84
N ILE A 191 -5.87 -21.44 -0.52
CA ILE A 191 -6.79 -22.05 0.45
C ILE A 191 -6.12 -22.06 1.81
N ALA A 192 -6.81 -21.55 2.82
CA ALA A 192 -6.38 -21.53 4.21
C ALA A 192 -7.40 -22.26 5.10
N ASP A 193 -6.93 -22.75 6.24
CA ASP A 193 -7.81 -23.19 7.32
C ASP A 193 -8.31 -21.96 8.10
N ARG A 194 -9.60 -21.90 8.39
CA ARG A 194 -10.23 -20.78 9.11
C ARG A 194 -9.56 -20.53 10.46
N GLY A 195 -9.18 -21.57 11.20
CA GLY A 195 -8.53 -21.44 12.51
C GLY A 195 -7.19 -20.71 12.42
N ARG A 196 -6.46 -20.83 11.30
CA ARG A 196 -5.24 -20.07 11.04
C ARG A 196 -5.49 -18.57 10.82
N LEU A 197 -6.72 -18.18 10.49
CA LEU A 197 -7.09 -16.79 10.22
C LEU A 197 -7.75 -16.08 11.42
N GLU A 198 -7.93 -16.78 12.55
CA GLU A 198 -8.59 -16.23 13.74
C GLU A 198 -7.71 -15.22 14.49
N GLY A 199 -6.40 -15.18 14.22
CA GLY A 199 -5.44 -14.21 14.78
C GLY A 199 -5.49 -12.79 14.20
N GLY A 200 -6.62 -12.37 13.61
CA GLY A 200 -6.78 -11.01 13.05
C GLY A 200 -6.41 -10.86 11.58
N ALA A 201 -6.21 -11.96 10.85
CA ALA A 201 -5.91 -11.94 9.43
C ALA A 201 -7.16 -11.53 8.61
N GLN A 202 -7.24 -10.25 8.28
CA GLN A 202 -8.36 -9.62 7.55
C GLN A 202 -7.84 -8.85 6.33
N PRO A 203 -8.71 -8.60 5.33
CA PRO A 203 -8.38 -7.69 4.23
C PRO A 203 -7.83 -6.35 4.74
N GLY A 204 -6.79 -5.84 4.09
CA GLY A 204 -6.08 -4.62 4.46
C GLY A 204 -4.95 -4.81 5.48
N LYS A 205 -4.69 -6.04 5.95
CA LYS A 205 -3.56 -6.35 6.85
C LYS A 205 -2.36 -6.88 6.10
N LEU A 206 -1.17 -6.50 6.56
CA LEU A 206 0.08 -7.13 6.15
C LEU A 206 0.21 -8.48 6.86
N VAL A 207 0.61 -9.48 6.09
CA VAL A 207 0.79 -10.84 6.58
C VAL A 207 2.10 -11.41 6.04
N GLY A 208 2.84 -12.11 6.89
CA GLY A 208 3.86 -13.07 6.45
C GLY A 208 3.17 -14.41 6.18
N VAL A 209 3.32 -14.95 4.97
CA VAL A 209 2.61 -16.17 4.57
C VAL A 209 3.57 -17.21 3.98
N SER A 210 3.40 -18.46 4.41
CA SER A 210 4.04 -19.63 3.80
C SER A 210 3.00 -20.44 3.01
N LEU A 211 3.26 -20.63 1.73
CA LEU A 211 2.42 -21.36 0.79
C LEU A 211 3.12 -22.64 0.34
N VAL A 212 2.33 -23.69 0.11
CA VAL A 212 2.76 -24.86 -0.66
C VAL A 212 1.85 -25.07 -1.86
N GLY A 213 2.45 -25.26 -3.03
CA GLY A 213 1.76 -25.54 -4.28
C GLY A 213 1.21 -26.96 -4.26
N ARG A 214 -0.05 -27.11 -4.66
CA ARG A 214 -0.69 -28.42 -4.85
C ARG A 214 -1.18 -28.57 -6.27
N VAL A 215 -0.79 -29.69 -6.89
CA VAL A 215 -1.20 -30.04 -8.26
C VAL A 215 -1.83 -31.43 -8.27
N ALA A 216 -3.16 -31.49 -8.42
CA ALA A 216 -3.90 -32.75 -8.39
C ALA A 216 -5.10 -32.72 -9.34
N SER A 217 -5.28 -33.78 -10.13
CA SER A 217 -6.44 -33.97 -11.02
C SER A 217 -6.77 -32.75 -11.90
N GLY A 218 -5.74 -32.04 -12.38
CA GLY A 218 -5.90 -30.83 -13.20
C GLY A 218 -6.11 -29.53 -12.42
N TYR A 219 -6.20 -29.57 -11.10
CA TYR A 219 -6.23 -28.38 -10.24
C TYR A 219 -4.83 -27.97 -9.82
N ARG A 220 -4.65 -26.65 -9.79
CA ARG A 220 -3.48 -25.98 -9.23
C ARG A 220 -3.98 -24.98 -8.21
N PHE A 221 -3.46 -25.06 -6.99
CA PHE A 221 -3.81 -24.11 -5.95
C PHE A 221 -2.71 -24.01 -4.91
N TRP A 222 -2.59 -22.83 -4.32
CA TRP A 222 -1.76 -22.62 -3.15
C TRP A 222 -2.51 -23.05 -1.90
N LEU A 223 -1.82 -23.74 -0.99
CA LEU A 223 -2.30 -24.07 0.34
C LEU A 223 -1.47 -23.31 1.37
N VAL A 224 -2.14 -22.58 2.26
CA VAL A 224 -1.47 -21.89 3.37
C VAL A 224 -1.03 -22.90 4.42
N THR A 225 0.28 -22.97 4.65
CA THR A 225 0.89 -23.81 5.67
C THR A 225 1.12 -23.04 6.96
N ASP A 226 1.56 -21.79 6.86
CA ASP A 226 1.72 -20.84 7.97
C ASP A 226 1.26 -19.43 7.58
N LEU A 227 0.74 -18.68 8.54
CA LEU A 227 0.32 -17.29 8.35
C LEU A 227 0.45 -16.50 9.65
N GLN A 228 1.12 -15.34 9.56
CA GLN A 228 1.35 -14.43 10.68
C GLN A 228 0.92 -13.02 10.29
N VAL A 229 0.15 -12.37 11.15
CA VAL A 229 -0.23 -10.96 10.97
C VAL A 229 0.88 -10.07 11.54
N LEU A 230 1.28 -9.06 10.78
CA LEU A 230 2.32 -8.10 11.15
C LEU A 230 1.75 -6.80 11.74
#